data_AF-Q02BY4-F1
#
_entry.id   AF-Q02BY4-F1
#
_cell.length_a   1.000
_cell.length_b   1.000
_cell.length_c   1.000
_cell.angle_alpha   90.00
_cell.angle_beta   90.00
_cell.angle_gamma   90.00
#
_symmetry.space_group_name_H-M   'P 1'
#
loop_
_entity.id
_entity.type
_entity.pdbx_description
1 polymer ?
#
loop_
_entity_poly.entity_id
_entity_poly.type
_entity_poly.pdbx_seq_one_letter_code
_entity_poly.pdbx_strand_id
1 'polypeptide(L)'
;MRVLSLILALWIPAAAQVAPMLNLVVVEGEGAVNNIRQRTAREPVVQVEDENHKPVAGAIVVFMLPSNGAGGTFANGAKTLTMTTDSKGQAVARGLKPNGVKGQYQIRVNASHNGQTASISITQTNAILSANGATSSSAISGKLIAVLAVVGAAAAGGAYYATHNGGGATPVPPTSGTTISAGAGSVGPPR
;
A
#
# COMPACT_ATOMS: atom_id res chain seq x y z
N MET A 1 -73.55 -26.75 -6.37
CA MET A 1 -72.77 -25.89 -7.30
C MET A 1 -73.03 -24.45 -6.89
N ARG A 2 -72.05 -23.58 -6.60
CA ARG A 2 -70.72 -23.44 -7.20
C ARG A 2 -69.62 -23.36 -6.14
N VAL A 3 -68.49 -24.04 -6.39
CA VAL A 3 -67.23 -23.81 -5.66
C VAL A 3 -66.59 -22.57 -6.27
N LEU A 4 -66.12 -21.62 -5.46
CA LEU A 4 -65.33 -20.49 -5.97
C LEU A 4 -64.06 -20.33 -5.14
N SER A 5 -62.94 -20.33 -5.85
CA SER A 5 -61.60 -20.61 -5.32
C SER A 5 -61.07 -19.55 -4.37
N LEU A 6 -60.62 -19.98 -3.19
CA LEU A 6 -59.76 -19.19 -2.33
C LEU A 6 -58.31 -19.29 -2.86
N ILE A 7 -57.86 -18.32 -3.66
CA ILE A 7 -56.45 -18.23 -4.05
C ILE A 7 -55.67 -17.69 -2.86
N LEU A 8 -55.16 -18.61 -2.04
CA LEU A 8 -54.23 -18.30 -0.97
C LEU A 8 -52.88 -17.90 -1.60
N ALA A 9 -52.61 -16.59 -1.63
CA ALA A 9 -51.32 -16.08 -2.09
C ALA A 9 -50.23 -16.58 -1.14
N LEU A 10 -49.51 -17.61 -1.58
CA LEU A 10 -48.48 -18.28 -0.80
C LEU A 10 -47.25 -17.35 -0.79
N TRP A 11 -47.23 -16.44 0.20
CA TRP A 11 -46.11 -15.55 0.46
C TRP A 11 -44.94 -16.40 0.93
N ILE A 12 -44.15 -16.89 -0.02
CA ILE A 12 -42.87 -17.54 0.26
C ILE A 12 -42.00 -16.46 0.93
N PRO A 13 -41.63 -16.60 2.22
CA PRO A 13 -40.57 -15.76 2.74
C PRO A 13 -39.33 -16.13 1.92
N ALA A 14 -38.75 -15.15 1.24
CA ALA A 14 -37.44 -15.32 0.66
C ALA A 14 -36.47 -15.57 1.82
N ALA A 15 -36.25 -16.84 2.14
CA ALA A 15 -35.15 -17.24 2.98
C ALA A 15 -33.91 -16.68 2.27
N ALA A 16 -33.31 -15.66 2.86
CA ALA A 16 -31.99 -15.21 2.48
C ALA A 16 -31.05 -16.36 2.82
N GLN A 17 -30.96 -17.30 1.88
CA GLN A 17 -30.00 -18.38 1.91
C GLN A 17 -28.65 -17.66 2.05
N VAL A 18 -28.04 -17.83 3.22
CA VAL A 18 -26.65 -17.44 3.44
C VAL A 18 -25.87 -18.28 2.45
N ALA A 19 -25.63 -17.70 1.28
CA ALA A 19 -24.86 -18.35 0.23
C ALA A 19 -23.48 -18.61 0.82
N PRO A 20 -22.91 -19.81 0.61
CA PRO A 20 -21.61 -20.12 1.19
C PRO A 20 -20.64 -19.02 0.79
N MET A 21 -20.02 -18.37 1.78
CA MET A 21 -19.25 -17.16 1.50
C MET A 21 -17.81 -17.50 1.15
N LEU A 22 -17.46 -17.26 -0.11
CA LEU A 22 -16.09 -17.30 -0.60
C LEU A 22 -15.20 -16.36 0.22
N ASN A 23 -14.06 -16.85 0.68
CA ASN A 23 -13.08 -16.11 1.46
C ASN A 23 -11.89 -15.74 0.57
N LEU A 24 -11.37 -14.51 0.68
CA LEU A 24 -10.17 -14.07 -0.03
C LEU A 24 -9.10 -13.67 0.98
N VAL A 25 -7.94 -14.33 0.89
CA VAL A 25 -6.78 -14.07 1.73
C VAL A 25 -5.66 -13.48 0.86
N VAL A 26 -5.14 -12.31 1.23
CA VAL A 26 -3.97 -11.75 0.55
C VAL A 26 -2.73 -12.46 1.06
N VAL A 27 -2.09 -13.26 0.20
CA VAL A 27 -0.86 -13.99 0.52
C VAL A 27 0.36 -13.09 0.32
N GLU A 28 0.34 -12.23 -0.69
CA GLU A 28 1.46 -11.34 -1.02
C GLU A 28 0.98 -10.04 -1.66
N GLY A 29 1.77 -8.98 -1.49
CA GLY A 29 1.57 -7.69 -2.16
C GLY A 29 0.80 -6.64 -1.36
N GLU A 30 0.27 -6.97 -0.18
CA GLU A 30 -0.22 -6.00 0.82
C GLU A 30 0.95 -5.11 1.29
N GLY A 31 0.68 -3.82 1.52
CA GLY A 31 1.68 -2.82 1.93
C GLY A 31 2.84 -2.59 0.96
N ALA A 32 2.88 -3.25 -0.21
CA ALA A 32 4.09 -3.35 -1.01
C ALA A 32 4.49 -2.03 -1.68
N VAL A 33 5.80 -1.74 -1.69
CA VAL A 33 6.38 -0.54 -2.30
C VAL A 33 7.02 -0.88 -3.65
N ASN A 34 6.58 -0.18 -4.70
CA ASN A 34 6.97 -0.41 -6.09
C ASN A 34 7.87 0.72 -6.57
N ASN A 35 9.00 0.40 -7.23
CA ASN A 35 9.97 1.39 -7.67
C ASN A 35 9.66 1.87 -9.10
N ILE A 36 9.10 3.08 -9.22
CA ILE A 36 8.68 3.63 -10.51
C ILE A 36 9.85 3.94 -11.46
N ARG A 37 11.08 4.12 -10.95
CA ARG A 37 12.28 4.33 -11.81
C ARG A 37 12.75 3.04 -12.45
N GLN A 38 12.73 1.93 -11.71
CA GLN A 38 13.16 0.61 -12.18
C GLN A 38 12.03 -0.16 -12.87
N ARG A 39 10.78 0.35 -12.81
CA ARG A 39 9.53 -0.32 -13.23
C ARG A 39 9.33 -1.70 -12.58
N THR A 40 9.93 -1.90 -11.41
CA THR A 40 9.79 -3.12 -10.61
C THR A 40 8.62 -2.95 -9.65
N ALA A 41 7.64 -3.84 -9.72
CA ALA A 41 6.56 -3.94 -8.75
C ALA A 41 6.52 -5.35 -8.13
N ARG A 42 5.96 -5.42 -6.92
CA ARG A 42 5.60 -6.68 -6.27
C ARG A 42 4.27 -7.17 -6.86
N GLU A 43 4.31 -8.33 -7.50
CA GLU A 43 3.12 -9.03 -7.98
C GLU A 43 2.28 -9.46 -6.77
N PRO A 44 1.00 -9.04 -6.66
CA PRO A 44 0.15 -9.47 -5.56
C PRO A 44 -0.35 -10.90 -5.80
N VAL A 45 -0.47 -11.66 -4.70
CA VAL A 45 -0.97 -13.03 -4.68
C VAL A 45 -2.17 -13.08 -3.74
N VAL A 46 -3.28 -13.63 -4.23
CA VAL A 46 -4.50 -13.86 -3.44
C VAL A 46 -4.82 -15.33 -3.46
N GLN A 47 -5.11 -15.89 -2.29
CA GLN A 47 -5.68 -17.22 -2.13
C GLN A 47 -7.18 -17.10 -1.97
N VAL A 48 -7.93 -17.91 -2.72
CA VAL A 48 -9.37 -18.06 -2.60
C VAL A 48 -9.65 -19.30 -1.78
N GLU A 49 -10.45 -19.14 -0.74
CA GLU A 49 -10.83 -20.18 0.21
C GLU A 49 -12.35 -20.32 0.30
N ASP A 50 -12.82 -21.51 0.65
CA ASP A 50 -14.22 -21.78 0.98
C ASP A 50 -14.51 -21.41 2.46
N GLU A 51 -15.76 -21.56 2.90
CA GLU A 51 -16.17 -21.36 4.31
C GLU A 51 -15.40 -22.25 5.30
N ASN A 52 -14.91 -23.40 4.83
CA ASN A 52 -14.10 -24.32 5.64
C ASN A 52 -12.58 -24.05 5.58
N HIS A 53 -12.16 -22.85 5.14
CA HIS A 53 -10.75 -22.49 4.92
C HIS A 53 -10.00 -23.48 4.02
N LYS A 54 -10.70 -24.02 3.02
CA LYS A 54 -10.12 -24.93 2.02
C LYS A 54 -9.82 -24.14 0.74
N PRO A 55 -8.63 -24.30 0.13
CA PRO A 55 -8.30 -23.60 -1.11
C PRO A 55 -9.22 -24.03 -2.25
N VAL A 56 -9.73 -23.05 -3.00
CA VAL A 56 -10.68 -23.23 -4.11
C VAL A 56 -9.96 -23.05 -5.44
N ALA A 57 -9.66 -24.17 -6.11
CA ALA A 57 -9.17 -24.18 -7.49
C ALA A 57 -10.30 -23.88 -8.48
N GLY A 58 -9.99 -23.25 -9.62
CA GLY A 58 -10.99 -22.95 -10.66
C GLY A 58 -11.83 -21.69 -10.43
N ALA A 59 -11.61 -20.94 -9.35
CA ALA A 59 -12.28 -19.67 -9.09
C ALA A 59 -11.78 -18.58 -10.05
N ILE A 60 -12.69 -17.78 -10.61
CA ILE A 60 -12.36 -16.65 -11.49
C ILE A 60 -12.01 -15.45 -10.62
N VAL A 61 -10.80 -14.93 -10.74
CA VAL A 61 -10.31 -13.76 -9.97
C VAL A 61 -10.02 -12.61 -10.92
N VAL A 62 -10.61 -11.45 -10.64
CA VAL A 62 -10.48 -10.21 -11.39
C VAL A 62 -9.75 -9.17 -10.54
N PHE A 63 -8.55 -8.79 -10.95
CA PHE A 63 -7.78 -7.70 -10.36
C PHE A 63 -8.04 -6.41 -11.14
N MET A 64 -8.32 -5.32 -10.43
CA MET A 64 -8.64 -4.01 -10.99
C MET A 64 -7.77 -2.92 -10.34
N LEU A 65 -6.99 -2.24 -11.18
CA LEU A 65 -6.18 -1.07 -10.82
C LEU A 65 -7.01 0.21 -10.97
N PRO A 66 -6.72 1.26 -10.19
CA PRO A 66 -7.44 2.52 -10.30
C PRO A 66 -7.24 3.18 -11.68
N SER A 67 -8.29 3.83 -12.18
CA SER A 67 -8.27 4.54 -13.47
C SER A 67 -7.25 5.68 -13.49
N ASN A 68 -7.20 6.46 -12.40
CA ASN A 68 -6.42 7.69 -12.27
C ASN A 68 -5.51 7.65 -11.04
N GLY A 69 -4.47 8.49 -11.02
CA GLY A 69 -3.53 8.61 -9.90
C GLY A 69 -2.41 7.57 -9.90
N ALA A 70 -1.90 7.25 -8.71
CA ALA A 70 -0.92 6.16 -8.52
C ALA A 70 -1.56 4.81 -8.88
N GLY A 71 -0.75 3.87 -9.39
CA GLY A 71 -1.22 2.58 -9.87
C GLY A 71 -0.31 2.01 -10.94
N GLY A 72 -0.88 1.32 -11.92
CA GLY A 72 -0.10 0.66 -12.97
C GLY A 72 -0.93 0.11 -14.11
N THR A 73 -0.34 -0.85 -14.82
CA THR A 73 -0.96 -1.71 -15.82
C THR A 73 -0.48 -3.15 -15.63
N PHE A 74 -1.27 -4.14 -16.03
CA PHE A 74 -0.87 -5.54 -16.03
C PHE A 74 -0.10 -5.92 -17.30
N ALA A 75 0.27 -7.19 -17.45
CA ALA A 75 1.06 -7.70 -18.58
C ALA A 75 0.49 -7.33 -19.96
N ASN A 76 -0.85 -7.31 -20.08
CA ASN A 76 -1.63 -6.95 -21.26
C ASN A 76 -1.76 -5.44 -21.52
N GLY A 77 -1.14 -4.58 -20.68
CA GLY A 77 -1.29 -3.13 -20.73
C GLY A 77 -2.61 -2.59 -20.19
N ALA A 78 -3.55 -3.45 -19.81
CA ALA A 78 -4.83 -3.04 -19.24
C ALA A 78 -4.74 -2.75 -17.74
N LYS A 79 -5.77 -2.09 -17.21
CA LYS A 79 -5.98 -1.88 -15.77
C LYS A 79 -6.73 -3.04 -15.10
N THR A 80 -7.20 -4.00 -15.88
CA THR A 80 -7.93 -5.17 -15.40
C THR A 80 -7.24 -6.44 -15.87
N LEU A 81 -7.10 -7.41 -14.97
CA LEU A 81 -6.54 -8.73 -15.24
C LEU A 81 -7.47 -9.79 -14.65
N THR A 82 -8.05 -10.61 -15.50
CA THR A 82 -8.83 -11.79 -15.12
C THR A 82 -7.94 -13.02 -15.22
N MET A 83 -7.99 -13.88 -14.20
CA MET A 83 -7.32 -15.18 -14.19
C MET A 83 -8.16 -16.21 -13.43
N THR A 84 -7.70 -17.46 -13.42
CA THR A 84 -8.32 -18.55 -12.66
C THR A 84 -7.35 -19.01 -11.58
N THR A 85 -7.84 -19.39 -10.40
CA THR A 85 -7.01 -19.95 -9.32
C THR A 85 -6.42 -21.32 -9.68
N ASP A 86 -5.20 -21.56 -9.21
CA ASP A 86 -4.49 -22.83 -9.36
C ASP A 86 -4.99 -23.92 -8.37
N SER A 87 -4.33 -25.09 -8.36
CA SER A 87 -4.66 -26.20 -7.46
C SER A 87 -4.46 -25.93 -5.96
N LYS A 88 -3.81 -24.81 -5.60
CA LYS A 88 -3.69 -24.29 -4.22
C LYS A 88 -4.67 -23.15 -3.96
N GLY A 89 -5.60 -22.89 -4.87
CA GLY A 89 -6.54 -21.78 -4.78
C GLY A 89 -5.88 -20.41 -4.98
N GLN A 90 -4.66 -20.34 -5.53
CA GLN A 90 -3.89 -19.09 -5.63
C GLN A 90 -4.03 -18.43 -7.01
N ALA A 91 -4.15 -17.11 -6.99
CA ALA A 91 -4.21 -16.22 -8.14
C ALA A 91 -3.08 -15.18 -8.03
N VAL A 92 -2.16 -15.18 -9.00
CA VAL A 92 -0.96 -14.32 -9.04
C VAL A 92 -1.13 -13.27 -10.13
N ALA A 93 -1.20 -11.99 -9.78
CA ALA A 93 -1.36 -10.91 -10.76
C ALA A 93 -0.04 -10.52 -11.45
N ARG A 94 0.42 -11.44 -12.32
CA ARG A 94 1.72 -11.36 -13.01
C ARG A 94 1.82 -10.17 -13.96
N GLY A 95 3.04 -9.66 -14.09
CA GLY A 95 3.40 -8.57 -14.99
C GLY A 95 2.81 -7.22 -14.62
N LEU A 96 2.52 -7.00 -13.33
CA LEU A 96 2.18 -5.67 -12.81
C LEU A 96 3.35 -4.71 -13.06
N LYS A 97 3.07 -3.61 -13.77
CA LYS A 97 4.01 -2.55 -14.10
C LYS A 97 3.52 -1.24 -13.47
N PRO A 98 4.29 -0.62 -12.57
CA PRO A 98 3.87 0.61 -11.91
C PRO A 98 3.93 1.78 -12.90
N ASN A 99 3.02 2.75 -12.77
CA ASN A 99 3.03 3.97 -13.56
C ASN A 99 4.04 5.00 -12.99
N GLY A 100 4.23 6.12 -13.70
CA GLY A 100 5.11 7.20 -13.26
C GLY A 100 4.57 8.07 -12.12
N VAL A 101 3.41 7.74 -11.55
CA VAL A 101 2.74 8.55 -10.53
C VAL A 101 3.03 7.98 -9.15
N LYS A 102 3.66 8.80 -8.29
CA LYS A 102 3.93 8.45 -6.89
C LYS A 102 2.65 8.45 -6.06
N GLY A 103 2.63 7.62 -5.01
CA GLY A 103 1.56 7.61 -4.01
C GLY A 103 1.03 6.21 -3.74
N GLN A 104 0.20 6.12 -2.69
CA GLN A 104 -0.55 4.91 -2.36
C GLN A 104 -1.67 4.68 -3.38
N TYR A 105 -1.95 3.42 -3.69
CA TYR A 105 -3.08 2.98 -4.50
C TYR A 105 -3.62 1.65 -4.01
N GLN A 106 -4.82 1.32 -4.47
CA GLN A 106 -5.59 0.17 -3.99
C GLN A 106 -5.99 -0.68 -5.19
N ILE A 107 -5.53 -1.93 -5.22
CA ILE A 107 -5.91 -2.94 -6.21
C ILE A 107 -7.19 -3.59 -5.68
N ARG A 108 -8.31 -3.42 -6.38
CA ARG A 108 -9.54 -4.15 -6.03
C ARG A 108 -9.45 -5.55 -6.63
N VAL A 109 -9.81 -6.56 -5.85
CA VAL A 109 -9.82 -7.96 -6.28
C VAL A 109 -11.22 -8.51 -6.03
N ASN A 110 -11.81 -9.11 -7.05
CA ASN A 110 -13.10 -9.78 -6.95
C ASN A 110 -12.92 -11.22 -7.42
N ALA A 111 -13.24 -12.20 -6.58
CA ALA A 111 -13.27 -13.61 -6.96
C ALA A 111 -14.72 -14.10 -7.05
N SER A 112 -14.98 -15.00 -8.00
CA SER A 112 -16.26 -15.69 -8.13
C SER A 112 -16.08 -17.16 -8.47
N HIS A 113 -16.89 -18.01 -7.86
CA HIS A 113 -16.93 -19.45 -8.11
C HIS A 113 -18.34 -19.96 -7.83
N ASN A 114 -18.92 -20.74 -8.75
CA ASN A 114 -20.25 -21.38 -8.59
C ASN A 114 -21.38 -20.44 -8.11
N GLY A 115 -21.38 -19.18 -8.57
CA GLY A 115 -22.38 -18.16 -8.20
C GLY A 115 -22.10 -17.42 -6.88
N GLN A 116 -21.10 -17.83 -6.11
CA GLN A 116 -20.57 -17.08 -4.99
C GLN A 116 -19.65 -15.97 -5.50
N THR A 117 -19.55 -14.87 -4.75
CA THR A 117 -18.63 -13.76 -5.03
C THR A 117 -18.07 -13.20 -3.74
N ALA A 118 -16.78 -12.85 -3.73
CA ALA A 118 -16.21 -12.08 -2.63
C ALA A 118 -15.10 -11.15 -3.12
N SER A 119 -14.92 -10.05 -2.39
CA SER A 119 -14.03 -8.96 -2.80
C SER A 119 -13.12 -8.51 -1.67
N ILE A 120 -11.88 -8.22 -2.01
CA ILE A 120 -10.87 -7.67 -1.13
C ILE A 120 -10.13 -6.55 -1.84
N SER A 121 -9.30 -5.82 -1.11
CA SER A 121 -8.50 -4.75 -1.68
C SER A 121 -7.08 -4.77 -1.13
N ILE A 122 -6.11 -4.70 -2.04
CA ILE A 122 -4.68 -4.78 -1.72
C ILE A 122 -4.09 -3.37 -1.83
N THR A 123 -3.53 -2.88 -0.73
CA THR A 123 -2.83 -1.59 -0.72
C THR A 123 -1.41 -1.76 -1.26
N GLN A 124 -0.99 -0.87 -2.16
CA GLN A 124 0.38 -0.76 -2.63
C GLN A 124 0.80 0.72 -2.76
N THR A 125 2.11 0.99 -2.83
CA THR A 125 2.65 2.35 -2.93
C THR A 125 3.66 2.48 -4.04
N ASN A 126 3.44 3.40 -4.97
CA ASN A 126 4.43 3.81 -5.97
C ASN A 126 5.39 4.83 -5.36
N ALA A 127 6.69 4.50 -5.32
CA ALA A 127 7.74 5.37 -4.82
C ALA A 127 8.92 5.45 -5.81
N ILE A 128 9.73 6.49 -5.67
CA ILE A 128 11.10 6.49 -6.21
C ILE A 128 12.00 5.99 -5.10
N LEU A 129 12.49 4.76 -5.21
CA LEU A 129 13.54 4.25 -4.33
C LEU A 129 14.89 4.57 -4.98
N SER A 130 15.72 5.32 -4.27
CA SER A 130 17.13 5.50 -4.65
C SER A 130 17.90 4.21 -4.34
N ALA A 131 19.04 4.00 -5.00
CA ALA A 131 19.80 2.74 -4.91
C ALA A 131 20.27 2.36 -3.49
N ASN A 132 20.24 3.31 -2.55
CA ASN A 132 20.64 3.15 -1.14
C ASN A 132 19.45 2.88 -0.19
N GLY A 133 18.42 2.16 -0.62
CA GLY A 133 17.41 1.54 0.26
C GLY A 133 16.49 2.45 1.08
N ALA A 134 16.73 3.77 1.10
CA ALA A 134 15.93 4.73 1.84
C ALA A 134 14.54 4.89 1.19
N THR A 135 13.54 4.23 1.77
CA THR A 135 12.14 4.53 1.54
C THR A 135 11.87 5.98 1.93
N SER A 136 11.65 6.85 0.95
CA SER A 136 10.94 8.11 1.20
C SER A 136 9.50 7.77 1.58
N SER A 137 9.27 7.50 2.87
CA SER A 137 7.96 7.22 3.44
C SER A 137 7.08 8.46 3.35
N SER A 138 6.48 8.65 2.17
CA SER A 138 5.47 9.68 1.91
C SER A 138 4.10 9.25 2.47
N ALA A 139 4.10 8.65 3.67
CA ALA A 139 2.94 8.12 4.38
C ALA A 139 3.11 8.20 5.92
N ILE A 140 3.86 9.20 6.41
CA ILE A 140 3.70 9.68 7.79
C ILE A 140 3.58 11.20 7.73
N SER A 141 2.39 11.71 8.08
CA SER A 141 2.24 13.13 8.34
C SER A 141 3.14 13.48 9.53
N GLY A 142 4.08 14.41 9.33
CA GLY A 142 5.23 14.67 10.22
C GLY A 142 4.92 15.26 11.59
N LYS A 143 3.76 14.95 12.17
CA LYS A 143 3.29 15.40 13.48
C LYS A 143 3.04 14.27 14.50
N LEU A 144 3.00 13.00 14.12
CA LEU A 144 2.52 11.92 15.01
C LEU A 144 3.21 10.54 14.91
N ILE A 145 4.54 10.46 14.77
CA ILE A 145 5.30 9.31 15.33
C ILE A 145 6.59 9.80 15.99
N ALA A 146 6.44 10.22 17.25
CA ALA A 146 7.47 9.94 18.25
C ALA A 146 7.09 8.61 18.96
N VAL A 147 8.00 8.13 19.82
CA VAL A 147 7.84 7.00 20.77
C VAL A 147 8.10 5.59 20.20
N LEU A 148 8.89 4.81 20.98
CA LEU A 148 9.31 3.40 20.86
C LEU A 148 10.25 3.06 19.67
N ALA A 149 11.53 2.70 19.86
CA ALA A 149 12.02 1.73 20.82
C ALA A 149 13.46 2.01 21.32
N VAL A 150 13.62 2.11 22.64
CA VAL A 150 14.92 2.07 23.34
C VAL A 150 14.79 1.05 24.47
N VAL A 151 15.20 -0.21 24.20
CA VAL A 151 15.79 -1.25 25.08
C VAL A 151 16.02 -2.46 24.15
N GLY A 152 17.23 -3.01 23.99
CA GLY A 152 18.52 -2.52 24.47
C GLY A 152 19.69 -3.43 24.06
N ALA A 153 20.86 -2.83 23.86
CA ALA A 153 22.18 -3.43 24.02
C ALA A 153 23.13 -2.26 24.35
N ALA A 154 24.00 -2.41 25.35
CA ALA A 154 24.65 -1.27 25.99
C ALA A 154 25.88 -0.73 25.23
N ALA A 155 25.92 0.58 24.99
CA ALA A 155 27.06 1.48 25.31
C ALA A 155 26.82 2.94 24.87
N ALA A 156 27.20 3.89 25.74
CA ALA A 156 27.45 5.31 25.45
C ALA A 156 26.35 6.21 24.83
N GLY A 157 25.64 6.95 25.70
CA GLY A 157 25.60 8.42 25.60
C GLY A 157 24.40 9.15 24.96
N GLY A 158 23.37 9.45 25.77
CA GLY A 158 22.46 10.61 25.58
C GLY A 158 21.43 10.53 24.43
N ALA A 159 20.30 11.24 24.47
CA ALA A 159 19.69 12.07 25.52
C ALA A 159 18.16 12.00 25.42
N TYR A 160 17.46 12.38 26.50
CA TYR A 160 16.00 12.31 26.60
C TYR A 160 15.29 13.45 25.84
N TYR A 161 14.05 13.15 25.42
CA TYR A 161 12.91 14.04 25.15
C TYR A 161 13.10 15.56 25.31
N ALA A 162 12.73 16.30 24.26
CA ALA A 162 12.29 17.69 24.38
C ALA A 162 11.24 18.04 23.30
N THR A 163 10.00 17.59 23.48
CA THR A 163 8.84 18.22 22.84
C THR A 163 8.24 19.20 23.84
N HIS A 164 8.51 20.50 23.69
CA HIS A 164 7.63 21.51 24.24
C HIS A 164 7.61 22.77 23.37
N ASN A 165 6.41 23.32 23.23
CA ASN A 165 6.09 24.46 22.37
C ASN A 165 6.51 25.78 23.02
N GLY A 166 7.38 26.55 22.36
CA GLY A 166 7.81 27.89 22.77
C GLY A 166 8.49 28.59 21.58
N GLY A 167 8.08 29.82 21.27
CA GLY A 167 8.43 30.47 20.00
C GLY A 167 9.64 31.41 20.06
N GLY A 168 10.18 31.71 18.87
CA GLY A 168 10.82 32.99 18.56
C GLY A 168 12.30 33.19 18.89
N ALA A 169 13.20 32.82 17.96
CA ALA A 169 14.42 33.57 17.63
C ALA A 169 15.06 33.04 16.33
N THR A 170 15.76 33.91 15.59
CA THR A 170 16.53 33.60 14.38
C THR A 170 18.06 33.51 14.71
N PRO A 171 19.03 33.37 13.78
CA PRO A 171 19.70 32.07 13.57
C PRO A 171 21.26 32.12 13.58
N VAL A 172 21.93 30.99 13.23
CA VAL A 172 23.37 30.87 12.80
C VAL A 172 24.42 31.03 13.93
N PRO A 173 25.69 30.53 13.81
CA PRO A 173 26.33 29.65 12.82
C PRO A 173 26.43 28.19 13.40
N PRO A 174 27.55 27.41 13.47
CA PRO A 174 28.93 27.52 12.96
C PRO A 174 29.17 26.86 11.58
N THR A 175 30.28 27.20 10.92
CA THR A 175 30.88 26.48 9.76
C THR A 175 32.27 25.94 10.12
N SER A 176 32.68 24.85 9.48
CA SER A 176 34.00 24.22 9.67
C SER A 176 35.16 25.17 9.38
N GLY A 177 36.19 25.14 10.23
CA GLY A 177 37.32 26.06 10.12
C GLY A 177 38.32 25.71 9.02
N THR A 178 38.96 26.75 8.49
CA THR A 178 40.35 26.72 7.99
C THR A 178 40.95 28.08 8.31
N THR A 179 41.98 28.11 9.17
CA THR A 179 42.72 29.34 9.48
C THR A 179 43.65 29.70 8.31
N ILE A 180 43.52 30.93 7.81
CA ILE A 180 44.53 31.58 6.97
C ILE A 180 44.89 32.92 7.61
N SER A 181 46.16 33.05 7.98
CA SER A 181 46.69 34.25 8.62
C SER A 181 46.91 35.35 7.58
N ALA A 182 46.27 36.50 7.76
CA ALA A 182 46.47 37.67 6.90
C ALA A 182 47.57 38.57 7.49
N GLY A 183 48.62 38.83 6.70
CA GLY A 183 49.71 39.73 7.08
C GLY A 183 49.27 41.20 7.09
N ALA A 184 49.79 41.99 8.03
CA ALA A 184 49.45 43.40 8.15
C ALA A 184 50.14 44.25 7.06
N GLY A 185 49.34 44.82 6.16
CA GLY A 185 49.77 45.88 5.25
C GLY A 185 49.48 47.26 5.84
N SER A 186 50.47 48.15 5.85
CA SER A 186 50.31 49.56 6.26
C SER A 186 50.29 50.47 5.03
N VAL A 187 49.37 51.44 5.00
CA VAL A 187 49.25 52.44 3.92
C VAL A 187 49.44 53.85 4.50
N GLY A 188 50.36 54.61 3.91
CA GLY A 188 50.58 56.03 4.22
C GLY A 188 49.73 56.94 3.31
N PRO A 189 49.43 58.18 3.74
CA PRO A 189 48.57 59.09 2.98
C PRO A 189 49.26 59.64 1.72
N PRO A 190 48.48 60.02 0.69
CA PRO A 190 49.00 60.66 -0.52
C PRO A 190 49.52 62.09 -0.25
N ARG A 191 50.39 62.56 -1.14
CA ARG A 191 50.95 63.93 -1.17
C ARG A 191 50.10 64.86 -2.03
#